data_AF-A0A9R0JXW2-F1
#
_entry.id   AF-A0A9R0JXW2-F1
#
_cell.length_a   1.000
_cell.length_b   1.000
_cell.length_c   1.000
_cell.angle_alpha   90.00
_cell.angle_beta   90.00
_cell.angle_gamma   90.00
#
_symmetry.space_group_name_H-M   'P 1'
#
loop_
_entity.id
_entity.type
_entity.pdbx_description
1 polymer ?
#
loop_
_entity_poly.entity_id
_entity_poly.type
_entity_poly.pdbx_seq_one_letter_code
_entity_poly.pdbx_strand_id
1 'polypeptide(L)'
;MCNEKLNGSNWLTTANYSIKSMYTKLCTPSERTQWAGYIWNRLSVPKHRFSLWLALLDRHKTKSRLHQYGIGTDNLCAICGSAQETSTHLFFDCSYSHGCLIEITDWLGLSCTRKNVLQILNWTRRYCRNTFKRNIIFAAVAGLVYAIWRARNTSVWEGAVPTAAAVIQSL
;
A
#
# COMPACT_ATOMS: atom_id res chain seq x y z
N MET A 1 25.33 5.38 9.28
CA MET A 1 24.22 5.68 8.35
C MET A 1 24.15 7.14 7.87
N CYS A 2 23.90 8.17 8.68
CA CYS A 2 23.93 9.57 8.19
C CYS A 2 25.35 10.15 8.06
N ASN A 3 26.25 9.89 9.02
CA ASN A 3 27.61 10.45 9.02
C ASN A 3 28.49 9.94 7.86
N GLU A 4 28.30 8.70 7.42
CA GLU A 4 29.07 8.12 6.29
C GLU A 4 28.73 8.78 4.96
N LYS A 5 27.47 9.17 4.75
CA LYS A 5 27.03 9.86 3.51
C LYS A 5 27.49 11.31 3.44
N LEU A 6 27.71 11.94 4.58
CA LEU A 6 28.06 13.35 4.68
C LEU A 6 29.57 13.63 4.69
N ASN A 7 30.38 12.57 4.74
CA ASN A 7 31.84 12.64 4.74
C ASN A 7 32.38 13.61 5.81
N GLY A 8 31.84 13.52 7.03
CA GLY A 8 32.23 14.33 8.19
C GLY A 8 31.52 15.69 8.32
N SER A 9 32.14 16.63 9.05
CA SER A 9 31.62 17.97 9.37
C SER A 9 31.91 19.03 8.30
N ASN A 10 32.51 18.67 7.15
CA ASN A 10 32.89 19.60 6.09
C ASN A 10 31.73 20.41 5.49
N TRP A 11 30.49 19.94 5.65
CA TRP A 11 29.30 20.70 5.24
C TRP A 11 29.01 21.90 6.16
N LEU A 12 29.54 21.92 7.39
CA LEU A 12 29.42 23.06 8.34
C LEU A 12 30.34 24.23 7.97
N THR A 13 31.45 23.96 7.26
CA THR A 13 32.45 24.95 6.86
C THR A 13 32.28 25.42 5.41
N THR A 14 31.25 24.93 4.70
CA THR A 14 31.00 25.31 3.31
C THR A 14 30.46 26.75 3.25
N ALA A 15 31.16 27.63 2.53
CA ALA A 15 30.83 29.06 2.44
C ALA A 15 29.39 29.36 1.94
N ASN A 16 28.81 28.46 1.14
CA ASN A 16 27.43 28.55 0.65
C ASN A 16 26.68 27.25 0.98
N TYR A 17 26.07 27.19 2.15
CA TYR A 17 25.18 26.09 2.52
C TYR A 17 23.87 26.15 1.71
N SER A 18 23.46 25.01 1.15
CA SER A 18 22.17 24.87 0.49
C SER A 18 21.49 23.59 0.93
N ILE A 19 20.26 23.72 1.44
CA ILE A 19 19.38 22.60 1.80
C ILE A 19 19.20 21.66 0.61
N LYS A 20 19.07 22.20 -0.62
CA LYS A 20 18.93 21.42 -1.85
C LYS A 20 20.15 20.52 -2.09
N SER A 21 21.35 21.08 -2.00
CA SER A 21 22.60 20.32 -2.20
C SER A 21 22.75 19.21 -1.16
N MET A 22 22.47 19.53 0.10
CA MET A 22 22.54 18.57 1.20
C MET A 22 21.52 17.44 1.05
N TYR A 23 20.29 17.78 0.68
CA TYR A 23 19.24 16.80 0.40
C TYR A 23 19.64 15.85 -0.73
N THR A 24 20.20 16.37 -1.84
CA THR A 24 20.70 15.53 -2.94
C THR A 24 21.83 14.60 -2.51
N LYS A 25 22.75 15.03 -1.63
CA LYS A 25 23.81 14.17 -1.08
C LYS A 25 23.26 13.08 -0.14
N LEU A 26 22.23 13.39 0.64
CA LEU A 26 21.59 12.44 1.55
C LEU A 26 20.75 11.41 0.80
N CYS A 27 20.09 11.83 -0.28
CA CYS A 27 19.33 10.96 -1.16
C CYS A 27 20.27 10.05 -1.95
N THR A 28 20.19 8.73 -1.69
CA THR A 28 20.80 7.77 -2.61
C THR A 28 19.99 7.79 -3.90
N PRO A 29 20.62 7.87 -5.10
CA PRO A 29 19.94 7.57 -6.34
C PRO A 29 19.35 6.15 -6.24
N SER A 30 18.04 6.06 -6.15
CA SER A 30 17.33 4.78 -6.18
C SER A 30 16.81 4.58 -7.59
N GLU A 31 16.93 3.36 -8.11
CA GLU A 31 16.26 3.00 -9.36
C GLU A 31 14.77 3.29 -9.24
N ARG A 32 14.22 3.85 -10.32
CA ARG A 32 12.79 4.15 -10.40
C ARG A 32 12.05 2.82 -10.37
N THR A 33 11.27 2.59 -9.32
CA THR A 33 10.53 1.34 -9.18
C THR A 33 9.50 1.21 -10.30
N GLN A 34 9.46 0.02 -10.91
CA GLN A 34 8.55 -0.24 -12.04
C GLN A 34 7.08 -0.03 -11.68
N TRP A 35 6.73 -0.25 -10.40
CA TRP A 35 5.36 -0.11 -9.91
C TRP A 35 4.88 1.32 -9.75
N ALA A 36 5.77 2.33 -9.81
CA ALA A 36 5.37 3.73 -9.69
C ALA A 36 4.33 4.11 -10.77
N GLY A 37 4.50 3.60 -12.00
CA GLY A 37 3.54 3.82 -13.08
C GLY A 37 2.17 3.18 -12.86
N TYR A 38 2.08 2.14 -12.02
CA TYR A 38 0.81 1.47 -11.72
C TYR A 38 -0.04 2.31 -10.76
N ILE A 39 0.62 2.96 -9.80
CA ILE A 39 -0.01 3.80 -8.78
C ILE A 39 -0.45 5.14 -9.36
N TRP A 40 0.46 5.82 -10.05
CA TRP A 40 0.27 7.22 -10.47
C TRP A 40 -0.49 7.33 -11.80
N ASN A 41 -1.57 6.56 -11.94
CA ASN A 41 -2.47 6.64 -13.08
C ASN A 41 -3.56 7.72 -12.84
N ARG A 42 -4.10 8.28 -13.93
CA ARG A 42 -5.11 9.37 -13.87
C ARG A 42 -6.51 8.91 -13.46
N LEU A 43 -6.82 7.62 -13.60
CA LEU A 43 -8.14 7.06 -13.28
C LEU A 43 -8.30 6.76 -11.79
N SER A 44 -7.20 6.68 -11.04
CA SER A 44 -7.22 6.40 -9.61
C SER A 44 -7.51 7.66 -8.81
N VAL A 45 -8.49 7.59 -7.93
CA VAL A 45 -8.81 8.66 -6.97
C VAL A 45 -7.56 8.98 -6.13
N PRO A 46 -7.23 10.27 -5.90
CA PRO A 46 -6.00 10.66 -5.20
C PRO A 46 -5.78 9.98 -3.84
N LYS A 47 -6.83 9.80 -3.04
CA LYS A 47 -6.75 9.11 -1.74
C LYS A 47 -6.46 7.60 -1.89
N HIS A 48 -6.97 6.96 -2.95
CA HIS A 48 -6.77 5.54 -3.22
C HIS A 48 -5.34 5.24 -3.64
N ARG A 49 -4.80 6.01 -4.60
CA ARG A 49 -3.40 5.86 -5.04
C ARG A 49 -2.41 6.14 -3.91
N PHE A 50 -2.71 7.09 -3.02
CA PHE A 50 -1.87 7.35 -1.85
C PHE A 50 -1.87 6.17 -0.88
N SER A 51 -3.05 5.59 -0.60
CA SER A 51 -3.12 4.37 0.21
C SER A 51 -2.35 3.22 -0.45
N LEU A 52 -2.56 2.96 -1.75
CA LEU A 52 -1.84 1.92 -2.47
C LEU A 52 -0.32 2.10 -2.42
N TRP A 53 0.16 3.34 -2.54
CA TRP A 53 1.58 3.67 -2.39
C TRP A 53 2.14 3.32 -1.02
N LEU A 54 1.39 3.64 0.05
CA LEU A 54 1.78 3.23 1.40
C LEU A 54 1.79 1.71 1.56
N ALA A 55 0.85 0.99 0.94
CA ALA A 55 0.78 -0.47 1.02
C ALA A 55 2.01 -1.11 0.37
N LEU A 56 2.41 -0.63 -0.81
CA LEU A 56 3.60 -1.14 -1.51
C LEU A 56 4.92 -0.80 -0.81
N LEU A 57 4.95 0.25 -0.01
CA LEU A 57 6.10 0.63 0.82
C LEU A 57 6.08 -0.03 2.21
N ASP A 58 5.05 -0.82 2.53
CA ASP A 58 4.82 -1.37 3.87
C ASP A 58 4.78 -0.27 4.97
N ARG A 59 4.15 0.86 4.67
CA ARG A 59 4.11 2.05 5.56
C ARG A 59 2.77 2.31 6.22
N HIS A 60 1.81 1.39 6.08
CA HIS A 60 0.58 1.44 6.86
C HIS A 60 0.83 1.13 8.33
N LYS A 61 0.05 1.75 9.23
CA LYS A 61 0.13 1.53 10.68
C LYS A 61 -0.58 0.24 11.08
N THR A 62 -0.12 -0.90 10.55
CA THR A 62 -0.65 -2.21 10.92
C THR A 62 -0.35 -2.51 12.39
N LYS A 63 -1.15 -3.38 13.03
CA LYS A 63 -0.95 -3.74 14.43
C LYS A 63 0.40 -4.41 14.67
N SER A 64 0.93 -5.18 13.70
CA SER A 64 2.30 -5.72 13.81
C SER A 64 3.36 -4.63 14.02
N ARG A 65 3.27 -3.51 13.27
CA ARG A 65 4.20 -2.38 13.38
C ARG A 65 3.96 -1.56 14.63
N LEU A 66 2.69 -1.32 14.99
CA LEU A 66 2.34 -0.61 16.21
C LEU A 66 2.81 -1.36 17.45
N HIS A 67 2.65 -2.69 17.48
CA HIS A 67 3.14 -3.55 18.55
C HIS A 67 4.67 -3.48 18.68
N GLN A 68 5.42 -3.41 17.59
CA GLN A 68 6.88 -3.18 17.65
C GLN A 68 7.26 -1.83 18.29
N TYR A 69 6.39 -0.83 18.19
CA TYR A 69 6.57 0.47 18.86
C TYR A 69 6.04 0.48 20.30
N GLY A 70 5.57 -0.66 20.84
CA GLY A 70 4.95 -0.73 22.15
C GLY A 70 3.54 -0.10 22.21
N ILE A 71 2.88 0.05 21.06
CA ILE A 71 1.53 0.62 20.96
C ILE A 71 0.53 -0.50 20.68
N GLY A 72 -0.35 -0.76 21.66
CA GLY A 72 -1.39 -1.80 21.58
C GLY A 72 -1.06 -3.05 22.38
N THR A 73 -2.09 -3.86 22.64
CA THR A 73 -2.02 -5.07 23.49
C THR A 73 -1.69 -6.35 22.72
N ASP A 74 -2.05 -6.39 21.44
CA ASP A 74 -1.87 -7.54 20.55
C ASP A 74 -1.44 -7.10 19.15
N ASN A 75 -1.01 -8.07 18.34
CA ASN A 75 -0.65 -7.88 16.95
C ASN A 75 -1.58 -8.62 15.97
N LEU A 76 -2.74 -9.08 16.43
CA LEU A 76 -3.69 -9.87 15.64
C LEU A 76 -4.49 -8.97 14.69
N CYS A 77 -4.79 -9.47 13.49
CA CYS A 77 -5.59 -8.79 12.49
C CYS A 77 -6.90 -8.27 13.08
N ALA A 78 -7.14 -6.95 13.00
CA ALA A 78 -8.35 -6.37 13.54
C ALA A 78 -9.62 -6.90 12.85
N ILE A 79 -9.50 -7.32 11.59
CA ILE A 79 -10.61 -7.83 10.80
C ILE A 79 -10.92 -9.30 11.11
N CYS A 80 -9.96 -10.22 10.94
CA CYS A 80 -10.23 -11.65 11.07
C CYS A 80 -9.85 -12.25 12.42
N GLY A 81 -9.03 -11.57 13.22
CA GLY A 81 -8.56 -12.06 14.53
C GLY A 81 -7.68 -13.32 14.51
N SER A 82 -7.46 -13.96 13.36
CA SER A 82 -6.88 -15.31 13.27
C SER A 82 -5.37 -15.35 13.03
N ALA A 83 -4.77 -14.26 12.58
CA ALA A 83 -3.35 -14.19 12.27
C ALA A 83 -2.79 -12.79 12.56
N GLN A 84 -1.46 -12.66 12.58
CA GLN A 84 -0.78 -11.38 12.79
C GLN A 84 -1.11 -10.37 11.67
N GLU A 85 -1.43 -9.13 12.04
CA GLU A 85 -1.76 -8.05 11.11
C GLU A 85 -0.50 -7.49 10.44
N THR A 86 0.00 -8.17 9.41
CA THR A 86 1.01 -7.62 8.50
C THR A 86 0.34 -6.95 7.30
N SER A 87 1.06 -6.10 6.56
CA SER A 87 0.53 -5.50 5.32
C SER A 87 0.13 -6.57 4.31
N THR A 88 0.93 -7.64 4.18
CA THR A 88 0.62 -8.77 3.29
C THR A 88 -0.63 -9.52 3.74
N HIS A 89 -0.79 -9.75 5.05
CA HIS A 89 -1.98 -10.38 5.60
C HIS A 89 -3.22 -9.50 5.36
N LEU A 90 -3.14 -8.22 5.72
CA LEU A 90 -4.27 -7.29 5.60
C LEU A 90 -4.72 -7.10 4.15
N PHE A 91 -3.80 -7.02 3.19
CA PHE A 91 -4.09 -6.78 1.78
C PHE A 91 -3.99 -8.07 0.95
N PHE A 92 -5.04 -8.90 1.06
CA PHE A 92 -5.43 -10.03 0.20
C PHE A 92 -5.01 -11.44 0.62
N ASP A 93 -4.32 -11.61 1.74
CA ASP A 93 -4.07 -12.93 2.33
C ASP A 93 -5.06 -13.27 3.47
N CYS A 94 -5.58 -12.26 4.18
CA CYS A 94 -6.72 -12.37 5.08
C CYS A 94 -7.97 -12.80 4.30
N SER A 95 -8.70 -13.80 4.80
CA SER A 95 -9.90 -14.37 4.17
C SER A 95 -10.93 -13.32 3.79
N TYR A 96 -11.16 -12.34 4.65
CA TYR A 96 -12.04 -11.20 4.39
C TYR A 96 -11.58 -10.37 3.18
N SER A 97 -10.32 -9.92 3.21
CA SER A 97 -9.76 -9.08 2.15
C SER A 97 -9.66 -9.84 0.82
N HIS A 98 -9.40 -11.15 0.89
CA HIS A 98 -9.34 -12.03 -0.26
C HIS A 98 -10.73 -12.23 -0.89
N GLY A 99 -11.77 -12.40 -0.08
CA GLY A 99 -13.16 -12.44 -0.57
C GLY A 99 -13.52 -11.16 -1.32
N CYS A 100 -13.16 -9.99 -0.77
CA CYS A 100 -13.40 -8.72 -1.45
C CYS A 100 -12.66 -8.61 -2.80
N LEU A 101 -11.45 -9.18 -2.87
CA LEU A 101 -10.69 -9.24 -4.11
C LEU A 101 -11.37 -10.12 -5.15
N ILE A 102 -11.84 -11.31 -4.77
CA ILE A 102 -12.53 -12.25 -5.66
C ILE A 102 -13.75 -11.58 -6.28
N GLU A 103 -14.61 -10.98 -5.46
CA GLU A 103 -15.83 -10.30 -5.96
C GLU A 103 -15.50 -9.19 -6.96
N ILE A 104 -14.48 -8.36 -6.69
CA ILE A 104 -14.05 -7.30 -7.61
C ILE A 104 -13.42 -7.87 -8.88
N THR A 105 -12.63 -8.94 -8.77
CA THR A 105 -12.03 -9.56 -9.96
C THR A 105 -13.09 -10.22 -10.84
N ASP A 106 -14.10 -10.85 -10.25
CA ASP A 106 -15.22 -11.45 -10.97
C ASP A 106 -16.05 -10.36 -11.67
N TRP A 107 -16.35 -9.26 -10.98
CA TRP A 107 -17.03 -8.10 -11.58
C TRP A 107 -16.27 -7.50 -12.76
N LEU A 108 -14.92 -7.53 -12.72
CA LEU A 108 -14.06 -7.09 -13.81
C LEU A 108 -13.81 -8.16 -14.89
N GLY A 109 -14.32 -9.38 -14.73
CA GLY A 109 -14.09 -10.50 -15.64
C GLY A 109 -12.64 -11.01 -15.64
N LEU A 110 -11.98 -10.99 -14.47
CA LEU A 110 -10.58 -11.36 -14.28
C LEU A 110 -10.46 -12.64 -13.45
N SER A 111 -9.66 -13.61 -13.91
CA SER A 111 -9.33 -14.79 -13.11
C SER A 111 -7.93 -14.64 -12.50
N CYS A 112 -7.84 -13.92 -11.38
CA CYS A 112 -6.57 -13.71 -10.67
C CYS A 112 -6.52 -14.49 -9.35
N THR A 113 -5.58 -15.42 -9.21
CA THR A 113 -5.39 -16.23 -7.99
C THR A 113 -4.34 -15.64 -7.03
N ARG A 114 -3.83 -14.44 -7.32
CA ARG A 114 -2.74 -13.83 -6.55
C ARG A 114 -3.26 -13.15 -5.30
N LYS A 115 -2.53 -13.31 -4.20
CA LYS A 115 -2.87 -12.78 -2.86
C LYS A 115 -1.99 -11.62 -2.40
N ASN A 116 -1.11 -11.11 -3.27
CA ASN A 116 -0.21 -10.03 -2.92
C ASN A 116 -0.43 -8.86 -3.87
N VAL A 117 -0.58 -7.65 -3.32
CA VAL A 117 -0.84 -6.41 -4.07
C VAL A 117 0.13 -6.24 -5.25
N LEU A 118 1.44 -6.34 -5.02
CA LEU A 118 2.45 -6.13 -6.07
C LEU A 118 2.38 -7.22 -7.14
N GLN A 119 2.11 -8.47 -6.74
CA GLN A 119 1.93 -9.57 -7.68
C GLN A 119 0.70 -9.37 -8.57
N ILE A 120 -0.41 -8.90 -8.01
CA ILE A 120 -1.63 -8.56 -8.76
C ILE A 120 -1.31 -7.46 -9.77
N LEU A 121 -0.68 -6.36 -9.35
CA LEU A 121 -0.34 -5.26 -10.26
C LEU A 121 0.60 -5.70 -11.41
N ASN A 122 1.61 -6.51 -11.09
CA ASN A 122 2.52 -7.07 -12.11
C ASN A 122 1.84 -8.07 -13.04
N TRP A 123 0.87 -8.85 -12.52
CA TRP A 123 0.05 -9.73 -13.34
C TRP A 123 -0.85 -8.92 -14.27
N THR A 124 -1.55 -7.90 -13.77
CA THR A 124 -2.42 -7.02 -14.57
C THR A 124 -1.65 -6.37 -15.72
N ARG A 125 -0.40 -5.93 -15.49
CA ARG A 125 0.46 -5.40 -16.55
C ARG A 125 0.69 -6.41 -17.67
N ARG A 126 0.92 -7.68 -17.34
CA ARG A 126 1.20 -8.74 -18.31
C ARG A 126 -0.06 -9.24 -19.01
N TYR A 127 -1.17 -9.32 -18.28
CA TYR A 127 -2.45 -9.82 -18.77
C TYR A 127 -3.15 -8.81 -19.70
N CYS A 128 -3.20 -7.52 -19.31
CA CYS A 128 -3.89 -6.49 -20.10
C CYS A 128 -2.94 -5.67 -20.96
N ARG A 129 -2.91 -5.97 -22.27
CA ARG A 129 -2.20 -5.15 -23.26
C ARG A 129 -2.84 -3.77 -23.46
N ASN A 130 -4.17 -3.68 -23.39
CA ASN A 130 -4.89 -2.41 -23.51
C ASN A 130 -4.61 -1.51 -22.28
N THR A 131 -4.03 -0.34 -22.52
CA THR A 131 -3.63 0.62 -21.48
C THR A 131 -4.81 1.18 -20.69
N PHE A 132 -5.94 1.44 -21.34
CA PHE A 132 -7.13 1.97 -20.66
C PHE A 132 -7.72 0.92 -19.70
N LYS A 133 -7.95 -0.30 -20.18
CA LYS A 133 -8.42 -1.42 -19.33
C LYS A 133 -7.46 -1.68 -18.17
N ARG A 134 -6.15 -1.70 -18.43
CA ARG A 134 -5.12 -1.87 -17.39
C ARG A 134 -5.22 -0.79 -16.30
N ASN A 135 -5.40 0.47 -16.69
CA ASN A 135 -5.51 1.58 -15.73
C ASN A 135 -6.80 1.50 -14.91
N ILE A 136 -7.91 1.00 -15.47
CA ILE A 136 -9.14 0.73 -14.70
C ILE A 136 -8.87 -0.33 -13.63
N ILE A 137 -8.22 -1.42 -13.98
CA ILE A 137 -7.91 -2.49 -13.02
C ILE A 137 -6.98 -1.98 -11.91
N PHE A 138 -5.96 -1.17 -12.25
CA PHE A 138 -5.11 -0.53 -11.25
C PHE A 138 -5.90 0.40 -10.33
N ALA A 139 -6.85 1.17 -10.86
CA ALA A 139 -7.73 2.02 -10.06
C ALA A 139 -8.63 1.20 -9.13
N ALA A 140 -9.19 0.08 -9.60
CA ALA A 140 -10.01 -0.82 -8.80
C ALA A 140 -9.20 -1.44 -7.65
N VAL A 141 -7.98 -1.93 -7.92
CA VAL A 141 -7.08 -2.46 -6.88
C VAL A 141 -6.72 -1.37 -5.87
N ALA A 142 -6.43 -0.14 -6.32
CA ALA A 142 -6.12 0.97 -5.42
C ALA A 142 -7.32 1.33 -4.53
N GLY A 143 -8.52 1.35 -5.12
CA GLY A 143 -9.78 1.55 -4.40
C GLY A 143 -9.98 0.48 -3.34
N LEU A 144 -9.83 -0.79 -3.71
CA LEU A 144 -10.02 -1.91 -2.82
C LEU A 144 -9.02 -1.88 -1.64
N VAL A 145 -7.74 -1.58 -1.89
CA VAL A 145 -6.74 -1.38 -0.83
C VAL A 145 -7.15 -0.26 0.12
N TYR A 146 -7.65 0.86 -0.40
CA TYR A 146 -8.15 1.95 0.45
C TYR A 146 -9.39 1.55 1.25
N ALA A 147 -10.34 0.85 0.64
CA ALA A 147 -11.57 0.45 1.30
C ALA A 147 -11.31 -0.60 2.40
N ILE A 148 -10.41 -1.56 2.17
CA ILE A 148 -9.93 -2.51 3.19
C ILE A 148 -9.23 -1.76 4.33
N TRP A 149 -8.36 -0.80 4.01
CA TRP A 149 -7.69 0.00 5.03
C TRP A 149 -8.70 0.79 5.89
N ARG A 150 -9.74 1.34 5.27
CA ARG A 150 -10.84 2.02 5.97
C ARG A 150 -11.62 1.05 6.84
N ALA A 151 -12.01 -0.11 6.32
CA ALA A 151 -12.72 -1.17 7.06
C ALA A 151 -11.93 -1.63 8.29
N ARG A 152 -10.62 -1.83 8.13
CA ARG A 152 -9.71 -2.13 9.25
C ARG A 152 -9.75 -1.03 10.29
N ASN A 153 -9.65 0.24 9.89
CA ASN A 153 -9.67 1.34 10.86
C ASN A 153 -11.00 1.43 11.60
N THR A 154 -12.13 1.27 10.91
CA THR A 154 -13.45 1.16 11.53
C THR A 154 -13.48 0.03 12.56
N SER A 155 -12.95 -1.15 12.22
CA SER A 155 -12.84 -2.27 13.17
C SER A 155 -12.00 -1.96 14.40
N VAL A 156 -10.89 -1.22 14.26
CA VAL A 156 -10.05 -0.81 15.40
C VAL A 156 -10.73 0.22 16.29
N TRP A 157 -11.42 1.21 15.72
CA TRP A 157 -11.96 2.34 16.49
C TRP A 157 -13.39 2.12 16.99
N GLU A 158 -14.21 1.42 16.21
CA GLU A 158 -15.63 1.20 16.47
C GLU A 158 -15.92 -0.24 16.93
N GLY A 159 -14.93 -1.15 16.85
CA GLY A 159 -15.11 -2.56 17.20
C GLY A 159 -15.97 -3.33 16.20
N ALA A 160 -16.29 -2.75 15.04
CA ALA A 160 -17.18 -3.32 14.04
C ALA A 160 -16.46 -3.60 12.71
N VAL A 161 -16.62 -4.81 12.18
CA VAL A 161 -16.09 -5.18 10.87
C VAL A 161 -17.20 -5.03 9.82
N PRO A 162 -17.08 -4.08 8.87
CA PRO A 162 -18.08 -3.94 7.81
C PRO A 162 -18.06 -5.18 6.90
N THR A 163 -19.20 -5.56 6.33
CA THR A 163 -19.28 -6.72 5.42
C THR A 163 -18.54 -6.46 4.11
N ALA A 164 -18.06 -7.52 3.45
CA ALA A 164 -17.35 -7.40 2.17
C ALA A 164 -18.21 -6.67 1.13
N ALA A 165 -19.50 -7.01 1.04
CA ALA A 165 -20.47 -6.34 0.17
C ALA A 165 -20.57 -4.83 0.44
N ALA A 166 -20.61 -4.40 1.71
CA ALA A 166 -20.68 -2.98 2.06
C ALA A 166 -19.40 -2.23 1.66
N VAL A 167 -18.23 -2.87 1.79
CA VAL A 167 -16.96 -2.31 1.32
C VAL A 167 -16.95 -2.16 -0.20
N ILE A 168 -17.44 -3.17 -0.92
CA ILE A 168 -17.47 -3.17 -2.39
C ILE A 168 -18.45 -2.13 -2.94
N GLN A 169 -19.63 -1.97 -2.33
CA GLN A 169 -20.60 -0.95 -2.71
C GLN A 169 -20.07 0.49 -2.53
N SER A 170 -19.02 0.67 -1.73
CA SER A 170 -18.41 1.99 -1.48
C SER A 170 -17.28 2.35 -2.46
N LEU A 171 -16.94 1.45 -3.39
CA LEU A 171 -15.91 1.63 -4.42
C LEU A 171 -16.43 2.36 -5.66
#